data_AF-A0A9P8FIH0-F1
#
_entry.id   AF-A0A9P8FIH0-F1
#
_cell.length_a   1.000
_cell.length_b   1.000
_cell.length_c   1.000
_cell.angle_alpha   90.00
_cell.angle_beta   90.00
_cell.angle_gamma   90.00
#
_symmetry.space_group_name_H-M   'P 1'
#
loop_
_entity.id
_entity.type
_entity.pdbx_description
1 polymer ?
#
loop_
_entity_poly.entity_id
_entity_poly.type
_entity_poly.pdbx_seq_one_letter_code
_entity_poly.pdbx_strand_id
1 'polypeptide(L)'
;WGWYAIACIAYLVVIWMLAVHGRANAMAKGGKVGKFFASIAGFTLVIWTIYPIVWGIADGSRKMTVDQEIIAYAVLDLLAKPVFGAWLLFTHQSMPETQVELGGFWTHGVSSEGAIRVGEDDEGA
;
A
#
# COMPACT_ATOMS: atom_id res chain seq x y z
N TRP A 1 -9.99 -21.34 18.43
CA TRP A 1 -8.54 -21.41 18.67
C TRP A 1 -7.73 -22.05 17.54
N GLY A 2 -8.00 -23.28 17.07
CA GLY A 2 -7.23 -23.89 15.96
C GLY A 2 -7.24 -23.07 14.65
N TRP A 3 -8.43 -22.63 14.22
CA TRP A 3 -8.56 -21.73 13.06
C TRP A 3 -7.87 -20.39 13.24
N TYR A 4 -7.85 -19.86 14.48
CA TYR A 4 -7.14 -18.63 14.81
C TYR A 4 -5.62 -18.80 14.69
N ALA A 5 -5.07 -19.91 15.17
CA ALA A 5 -3.64 -20.20 15.01
C ALA A 5 -3.24 -20.31 13.53
N ILE A 6 -4.07 -20.97 12.70
CA ILE A 6 -3.85 -21.06 11.25
C ILE A 6 -3.90 -19.66 10.62
N ALA A 7 -4.86 -18.81 11.00
CA ALA A 7 -4.93 -17.44 10.52
C ALA A 7 -3.69 -16.61 10.90
N CYS A 8 -3.21 -16.74 12.13
CA CYS A 8 -1.97 -16.09 12.58
C CYS A 8 -0.74 -16.57 11.79
N ILE A 9 -0.63 -17.87 11.51
CA ILE A 9 0.46 -18.43 10.69
C ILE A 9 0.37 -17.88 9.26
N ALA A 10 -0.81 -17.87 8.65
CA ALA A 10 -1.02 -17.30 7.33
C ALA A 10 -0.65 -15.81 7.29
N TYR A 11 -0.95 -15.06 8.35
CA TYR A 11 -0.56 -13.66 8.47
C TYR A 11 0.97 -13.47 8.54
N LEU A 12 1.70 -14.36 9.22
CA LEU A 12 3.17 -14.32 9.22
C LEU A 12 3.75 -14.55 7.81
N VAL A 13 3.12 -15.40 7.00
CA VAL A 13 3.51 -15.58 5.59
C VAL A 13 3.30 -14.29 4.79
N VAL A 14 2.19 -13.57 5.03
CA VAL A 14 1.94 -12.26 4.40
C VAL A 14 3.01 -11.25 4.80
N ILE A 15 3.36 -11.18 6.09
CA ILE A 15 4.45 -10.32 6.59
C ILE A 15 5.76 -10.66 5.89
N TRP A 16 6.11 -11.94 5.80
CA TRP A 16 7.34 -12.39 5.15
C TRP A 16 7.37 -12.00 3.67
N MET A 17 6.27 -12.24 2.94
CA MET A 17 6.16 -11.89 1.54
C MET A 17 6.32 -10.37 1.33
N LEU A 18 5.68 -9.56 2.16
CA LEU A 18 5.74 -8.11 2.09
C LEU A 18 7.13 -7.56 2.46
N ALA A 19 7.73 -8.09 3.52
CA ALA A 19 9.02 -7.63 4.04
C ALA A 19 10.21 -8.03 3.16
N VAL A 20 10.16 -9.21 2.52
CA VAL A 20 11.25 -9.71 1.68
C VAL A 20 11.05 -9.30 0.23
N HIS A 21 9.96 -9.77 -0.40
CA HIS A 21 9.74 -9.53 -1.84
C HIS A 21 9.28 -8.10 -2.10
N GLY A 22 8.35 -7.59 -1.29
CA GLY A 22 7.86 -6.23 -1.43
C GLY A 22 8.97 -5.19 -1.26
N ARG A 23 9.82 -5.36 -0.24
CA ARG A 23 10.96 -4.47 -0.01
C ARG A 23 11.98 -4.55 -1.15
N ALA A 24 12.33 -5.76 -1.61
CA ALA A 24 13.29 -5.92 -2.71
C ALA A 24 12.80 -5.22 -3.99
N ASN A 25 11.53 -5.41 -4.34
CA ASN A 25 10.90 -4.77 -5.51
C ASN A 25 10.82 -3.24 -5.38
N ALA A 26 10.53 -2.73 -4.19
CA ALA A 26 10.47 -1.28 -3.95
C ALA A 26 11.86 -0.62 -4.00
N MET A 27 12.89 -1.30 -3.47
CA MET A 27 14.27 -0.82 -3.55
C MET A 27 14.82 -0.81 -4.98
N ALA A 28 14.38 -1.74 -5.83
CA ALA A 28 14.74 -1.78 -7.25
C ALA A 28 14.20 -0.57 -8.04
N LYS A 29 13.09 0.04 -7.59
CA LYS A 29 12.48 1.23 -8.20
C LYS A 29 13.10 2.56 -7.72
N GLY A 30 14.11 2.51 -6.83
CA GLY A 30 14.85 3.67 -6.35
C GLY A 30 14.72 3.91 -4.84
N GLY A 31 15.74 4.56 -4.26
CA GLY A 31 15.86 4.72 -2.81
C GLY A 31 14.73 5.53 -2.15
N LYS A 32 14.11 6.49 -2.86
CA LYS A 32 12.97 7.26 -2.35
C LYS A 32 11.69 6.40 -2.28
N VAL A 33 11.42 5.62 -3.33
CA VAL A 33 10.28 4.68 -3.39
C VAL A 33 10.44 3.56 -2.36
N GLY A 34 11.66 3.02 -2.20
CA GLY A 34 11.96 2.01 -1.18
C GLY A 34 11.72 2.49 0.26
N LYS A 35 12.11 3.74 0.59
CA LYS A 35 11.84 4.33 1.91
C LYS A 35 10.34 4.54 2.14
N PHE A 36 9.63 5.08 1.16
CA PHE A 36 8.17 5.25 1.26
C PHE A 36 7.45 3.91 1.44
N PHE A 37 7.83 2.92 0.63
CA PHE A 37 7.31 1.56 0.75
C PHE A 37 7.54 0.99 2.16
N ALA A 38 8.74 1.16 2.72
CA ALA A 38 9.04 0.69 4.07
C ALA A 38 8.16 1.37 5.13
N SER A 39 7.92 2.69 5.01
CA SER A 39 7.05 3.43 5.93
C SER A 39 5.59 2.97 5.84
N ILE A 40 5.04 2.85 4.63
CA ILE A 40 3.62 2.50 4.44
C ILE A 40 3.36 1.02 4.72
N ALA A 41 4.30 0.13 4.34
CA ALA A 41 4.23 -1.29 4.67
C ALA A 41 4.33 -1.48 6.19
N GLY A 42 5.25 -0.79 6.86
CA GLY A 42 5.38 -0.82 8.32
C GLY A 42 4.09 -0.37 9.03
N PHE A 43 3.53 0.76 8.61
CA PHE A 43 2.25 1.26 9.12
C PHE A 43 1.12 0.23 8.96
N THR A 44 1.01 -0.36 7.77
CA THR A 44 -0.03 -1.36 7.45
C THR A 44 0.13 -2.60 8.31
N LEU A 45 1.35 -3.13 8.44
CA LEU A 45 1.62 -4.31 9.25
C LEU A 45 1.33 -4.07 10.73
N VAL A 46 1.64 -2.87 11.26
CA VAL A 46 1.31 -2.50 12.64
C VAL A 46 -0.20 -2.44 12.84
N ILE A 47 -0.96 -1.87 11.92
CA ILE A 47 -2.41 -1.83 12.06
C ILE A 47 -3.00 -3.24 11.94
N TRP A 48 -2.52 -4.03 10.98
CA TRP A 48 -2.97 -5.38 10.74
C TRP A 48 -2.61 -6.35 11.89
N THR A 49 -1.52 -6.14 12.63
CA THR A 49 -1.22 -6.92 13.84
C THR A 49 -2.18 -6.58 14.99
N ILE A 50 -2.74 -5.38 15.05
CA ILE A 50 -3.66 -5.00 16.12
C ILE A 50 -5.00 -5.73 15.97
N TYR A 51 -5.47 -6.02 14.75
CA TYR A 51 -6.71 -6.80 14.53
C TYR A 51 -6.73 -8.16 15.25
N PRO A 52 -5.78 -9.08 15.04
CA PRO A 52 -5.76 -10.37 15.75
C PRO A 52 -5.54 -10.20 17.25
N ILE A 53 -4.88 -9.12 17.70
CA ILE A 53 -4.75 -8.81 19.14
C ILE A 53 -6.11 -8.45 19.75
N VAL A 54 -6.87 -7.55 19.11
CA VAL A 54 -8.23 -7.19 19.55
C VAL A 54 -9.11 -8.42 19.59
N TRP A 55 -9.06 -9.25 18.54
CA TRP A 55 -9.80 -10.50 18.47
C TRP A 55 -9.41 -11.49 19.59
N GLY A 56 -8.11 -11.69 19.81
CA GLY A 56 -7.60 -12.60 20.85
C GLY A 56 -7.95 -12.15 22.26
N ILE A 57 -8.00 -10.84 22.51
CA ILE A 57 -8.43 -10.27 23.80
C ILE A 57 -9.95 -10.39 23.97
N ALA A 58 -10.73 -10.11 22.92
CA ALA A 58 -12.19 -10.18 22.93
C ALA A 58 -12.68 -11.60 23.26
N ASP A 59 -12.25 -12.60 22.49
CA ASP A 59 -12.70 -13.99 22.65
C ASP A 59 -11.99 -14.72 23.81
N GLY A 60 -10.73 -14.36 24.08
CA GLY A 60 -9.89 -15.03 25.09
C GLY A 60 -10.12 -14.57 26.53
N SER A 61 -10.54 -13.32 26.76
CA SER A 61 -10.58 -12.75 28.11
C SER A 61 -11.98 -12.48 28.67
N ARG A 62 -13.03 -12.47 27.84
CA ARG A 62 -14.38 -11.97 28.20
C ARG A 62 -14.38 -10.59 28.90
N LYS A 63 -13.28 -9.82 28.80
CA LYS A 63 -13.14 -8.52 29.49
C LYS A 63 -13.66 -7.35 28.67
N MET A 64 -13.82 -7.53 27.36
CA MET A 64 -14.22 -6.46 26.46
C MET A 64 -15.70 -6.60 26.11
N THR A 65 -16.43 -5.50 26.25
CA THR A 65 -17.84 -5.44 25.81
C THR A 65 -17.90 -5.31 24.28
N VAL A 66 -19.02 -5.75 23.69
CA VAL A 66 -19.23 -5.71 22.23
C VAL A 66 -19.06 -4.29 21.67
N ASP A 67 -19.53 -3.28 22.39
CA ASP A 67 -19.39 -1.88 21.98
C ASP A 67 -17.93 -1.42 21.92
N GLN A 68 -17.10 -1.86 22.88
CA GLN A 68 -15.67 -1.53 22.88
C GLN A 68 -14.93 -2.21 21.73
N GLU A 69 -15.29 -3.46 21.40
CA GLU A 69 -14.74 -4.17 20.25
C GLU A 69 -15.08 -3.45 18.93
N ILE A 70 -16.34 -3.04 18.77
CA ILE A 70 -16.79 -2.30 17.58
C ILE A 70 -16.05 -0.96 17.45
N ILE A 71 -15.92 -0.20 18.53
CA ILE A 71 -15.19 1.08 18.52
C ILE A 71 -13.71 0.87 18.17
N ALA A 72 -13.07 -0.18 18.72
CA ALA A 72 -11.68 -0.50 18.41
C ALA A 72 -11.50 -0.81 16.91
N TYR A 73 -12.36 -1.65 16.33
CA TYR A 73 -12.31 -1.92 14.90
C TYR A 73 -12.65 -0.70 14.04
N ALA A 74 -13.58 0.16 14.47
CA ALA A 74 -13.90 1.39 13.75
C ALA A 74 -12.70 2.34 13.65
N VAL A 75 -11.93 2.48 14.73
CA VAL A 75 -10.68 3.25 14.73
C VAL A 75 -9.63 2.60 13.83
N LEU A 76 -9.46 1.27 13.92
CA LEU A 76 -8.53 0.54 13.05
C LEU A 76 -8.90 0.69 11.57
N ASP A 77 -10.18 0.60 11.23
CA ASP A 77 -10.68 0.76 9.87
C ASP A 77 -10.44 2.18 9.35
N LEU A 78 -10.60 3.21 10.18
CA LEU A 78 -10.29 4.59 9.82
C LEU A 78 -8.79 4.77 9.51
N LEU A 79 -7.91 4.11 10.27
CA LEU A 79 -6.47 4.19 10.01
C LEU A 79 -6.07 3.35 8.78
N ALA A 80 -6.64 2.16 8.64
CA ALA A 80 -6.31 1.21 7.57
C ALA A 80 -6.85 1.61 6.20
N LYS A 81 -7.96 2.37 6.15
CA LYS A 81 -8.65 2.72 4.88
C LYS A 81 -8.41 4.18 4.49
N PRO A 82 -9.08 5.19 5.09
CA PRO A 82 -8.93 6.57 4.62
C PRO A 82 -7.54 7.14 4.88
N VAL A 83 -6.92 6.89 6.05
CA VAL A 83 -5.57 7.43 6.32
C VAL A 83 -4.52 6.78 5.43
N PHE A 84 -4.51 5.44 5.36
CA PHE A 84 -3.65 4.72 4.43
C PHE A 84 -3.87 5.15 2.97
N GLY A 85 -5.12 5.20 2.52
CA GLY A 85 -5.49 5.53 1.14
C GLY A 85 -5.11 6.95 0.76
N ALA A 86 -5.40 7.93 1.63
CA ALA A 86 -5.00 9.32 1.42
C ALA A 86 -3.47 9.45 1.35
N TRP A 87 -2.75 8.82 2.30
CA TRP A 87 -1.28 8.86 2.30
C TRP A 87 -0.69 8.21 1.04
N LEU A 88 -1.26 7.10 0.59
CA LEU A 88 -0.85 6.44 -0.65
C LEU A 88 -1.06 7.36 -1.86
N LEU A 89 -2.25 7.96 -2.00
CA LEU A 89 -2.58 8.83 -3.13
C LEU A 89 -1.71 10.08 -3.19
N PHE A 90 -1.55 10.80 -2.07
CA PHE A 90 -0.72 12.00 -2.02
C PHE A 90 0.74 11.71 -2.36
N THR A 91 1.25 10.57 -1.90
CA THR A 91 2.65 10.20 -2.17
C THR A 91 2.83 9.72 -3.61
N HIS A 92 1.86 9.01 -4.18
CA HIS A 92 1.87 8.63 -5.59
C HIS A 92 1.83 9.87 -6.50
N GLN A 93 1.02 10.88 -6.17
CA GLN A 93 1.01 12.16 -6.89
C GLN A 93 2.36 12.90 -6.81
N SER A 94 3.09 12.73 -5.72
CA SER A 94 4.39 13.39 -5.49
C SER A 94 5.59 12.63 -6.07
N MET A 95 5.39 11.43 -6.61
CA MET A 95 6.46 10.57 -7.15
C MET A 95 6.16 10.12 -8.59
N PRO A 96 6.56 10.91 -9.61
CA PRO A 96 6.43 10.54 -11.02
C PRO A 96 7.09 9.18 -11.36
N GLU A 97 8.13 8.79 -10.62
CA GLU A 97 8.84 7.50 -10.72
C GLU A 97 7.96 6.26 -10.41
N THR A 98 6.78 6.46 -9.79
CA THR A 98 5.80 5.38 -9.54
C THR A 98 4.82 5.21 -10.69
N GLN A 99 4.83 6.11 -11.68
CA GLN A 99 4.04 5.96 -12.88
C GLN A 99 4.48 4.69 -13.60
N VAL A 100 3.51 3.80 -13.82
CA VAL A 100 3.70 2.64 -14.68
C VAL A 100 4.03 3.21 -16.06
N GLU A 101 5.30 3.12 -16.48
CA GLU A 101 5.64 3.28 -17.89
C GLU A 101 4.83 2.24 -18.66
N LEU A 102 3.73 2.67 -19.27
CA LEU A 102 3.01 1.90 -20.27
C LEU A 102 3.88 1.88 -21.53
N GLY A 103 5.08 1.32 -21.47
CA GLY A 103 5.97 1.20 -22.63
C GLY A 103 5.47 0.11 -23.57
N GLY A 104 5.27 0.44 -24.85
CA GLY A 104 5.01 -0.54 -25.90
C GLY A 104 3.96 -0.12 -26.93
N PHE A 105 3.35 -1.11 -27.57
CA PHE A 105 2.34 -0.92 -28.62
C PHE A 105 1.20 0.03 -28.22
N TRP A 106 0.80 0.01 -26.94
CA TRP A 106 -0.31 0.82 -26.42
C TRP A 106 0.00 2.32 -26.30
N THR A 107 1.27 2.72 -26.24
CA THR A 107 1.69 4.14 -26.23
C THR A 107 2.33 4.57 -27.55
N HIS A 108 2.92 3.65 -28.31
CA HIS A 108 3.63 3.95 -29.56
C HIS A 108 2.84 3.64 -30.84
N GLY A 109 1.72 2.91 -30.74
CA GLY A 109 0.91 2.51 -31.89
C GLY A 109 1.68 1.62 -32.89
N VAL A 110 1.07 1.34 -34.06
CA VAL A 110 1.71 0.63 -35.18
C VAL A 110 2.71 1.52 -35.93
N SER A 111 2.56 2.84 -35.85
CA SER A 111 3.36 3.85 -36.54
C SER A 111 3.85 4.88 -35.53
N SER A 112 5.16 5.12 -35.47
CA SER A 112 5.77 6.15 -34.60
C SER A 112 5.50 7.59 -35.08
N GLU A 113 4.48 7.83 -35.90
CA GLU A 113 4.16 9.14 -36.48
C GLU A 113 3.39 10.08 -35.53
N GLY A 114 3.15 9.67 -34.29
CA GLY A 114 2.31 10.41 -33.34
C GLY A 114 3.03 11.16 -32.24
N ALA A 115 4.34 11.41 -32.34
CA ALA A 115 5.02 12.33 -31.43
C ALA A 115 4.63 13.79 -31.79
N ILE A 116 3.38 14.16 -31.52
CA ILE A 116 2.93 15.55 -31.58
C ILE A 116 3.79 16.34 -30.59
N ARG A 117 4.67 17.19 -31.12
CA ARG A 117 5.41 18.19 -30.35
C ARG A 117 4.49 19.40 -30.20
N VAL A 118 3.81 19.53 -29.07
CA VAL A 118 3.18 20.80 -28.69
C VAL A 118 4.29 21.67 -28.11
N GLY A 119 4.88 22.57 -28.90
CA GLY A 119 5.88 23.50 -28.37
C GLY A 119 6.81 24.25 -29.32
N GLU A 120 6.58 24.28 -30.64
CA GLU A 120 7.35 25.19 -31.51
C GLU A 120 6.41 25.75 -32.57
N ASP A 121 5.80 26.89 -32.26
CA ASP A 121 5.28 27.88 -33.21
C ASP A 121 5.07 29.17 -32.40
N ASP A 122 6.12 29.94 -32.19
CA ASP A 122 6.08 31.38 -32.49
C ASP A 122 7.47 32.04 -32.31
N GLU A 123 7.77 32.87 -33.31
CA GLU A 123 8.83 33.90 -33.37
C GLU A 123 10.22 33.50 -33.86
N GLY A 124 10.28 33.21 -35.17
CA GLY A 124 11.35 33.73 -36.02
C GLY A 124 10.82 34.84 -36.94
N ALA A 125 11.22 36.09 -36.67
CA ALA A 125 11.37 37.16 -37.66
C ALA A 125 12.38 38.20 -37.13
#